data_AF-A0A6G0X8H6-F1
#
_entry.id   AF-A0A6G0X8H6-F1
#
_cell.length_a   1.000
_cell.length_b   1.000
_cell.length_c   1.000
_cell.angle_alpha   90.00
_cell.angle_beta   90.00
_cell.angle_gamma   90.00
#
_symmetry.space_group_name_H-M   'P 1'
#
loop_
_entity.id
_entity.type
_entity.pdbx_description
1 polymer ?
#
loop_
_entity_poly.entity_id
_entity_poly.type
_entity_poly.pdbx_seq_one_letter_code
_entity_poly.pdbx_strand_id
1 'polypeptide(L)'
;MFAWIKYGFEETRPKMINTNVTCDILLGFVRGAFFKEVDDICKQRSVKISIEIEGVKKQREGLPTDGNEPSTPTSEHQELKDLQSRLEQQLETLQTISRTLKEIQASGQLDVIDDTGTRMKLNDHLRVRAMELLKPRQVYQLVKLSDVPEAPPTALKFTMSV
;
A
#
# COMPACT_ATOMS: atom_id res chain seq x y z
N MET A 1 -23.99 11.76 -8.56
CA MET A 1 -23.07 12.56 -7.74
C MET A 1 -21.78 11.76 -7.59
N PHE A 2 -20.61 12.40 -7.54
CA PHE A 2 -19.33 11.70 -7.45
C PHE A 2 -18.50 12.23 -6.29
N ALA A 3 -17.73 11.34 -5.65
CA ALA A 3 -16.69 11.65 -4.68
C ALA A 3 -15.40 10.93 -5.09
N TRP A 4 -14.29 11.31 -4.48
CA TRP A 4 -12.98 10.71 -4.75
C TRP A 4 -12.52 9.92 -3.53
N ILE A 5 -11.96 8.73 -3.74
CA ILE A 5 -11.41 7.90 -2.66
C ILE A 5 -9.94 7.59 -2.98
N LYS A 6 -9.04 7.95 -2.06
CA LYS A 6 -7.61 7.68 -2.10
C LYS A 6 -7.27 6.46 -1.26
N TYR A 7 -6.40 5.60 -1.77
CA TYR A 7 -5.88 4.42 -1.11
C TYR A 7 -4.58 3.98 -1.79
N GLY A 8 -3.91 2.98 -1.21
CA GLY A 8 -2.77 2.31 -1.83
C GLY A 8 -1.49 3.10 -1.67
N PHE A 9 -0.62 3.06 -2.69
CA PHE A 9 0.67 3.73 -2.65
C PHE A 9 0.53 5.23 -2.88
N GLU A 10 1.56 6.00 -2.54
CA GLU A 10 1.51 7.47 -2.61
C GLU A 10 1.23 8.00 -4.02
N GLU A 11 1.80 7.35 -5.04
CA GLU A 11 1.59 7.62 -6.46
C GLU A 11 0.21 7.21 -6.99
N THR A 12 -0.56 6.41 -6.23
CA THR A 12 -1.90 6.00 -6.63
C THR A 12 -2.84 7.21 -6.61
N ARG A 13 -3.42 7.52 -7.77
CA ARG A 13 -4.37 8.62 -7.91
C ARG A 13 -5.69 8.27 -7.21
N PRO A 14 -6.37 9.25 -6.57
CA PRO A 14 -7.72 9.04 -6.07
C PRO A 14 -8.67 8.53 -7.16
N LYS A 15 -9.55 7.59 -6.82
CA LYS A 15 -10.56 7.06 -7.73
C LYS A 15 -11.86 7.81 -7.57
N MET A 16 -12.44 8.22 -8.70
CA MET A 16 -13.77 8.80 -8.73
C MET A 16 -14.82 7.69 -8.62
N ILE A 17 -15.73 7.81 -7.66
CA ILE A 17 -16.77 6.81 -7.38
C ILE A 17 -18.14 7.49 -7.40
N ASN A 18 -19.12 6.82 -8.00
CA ASN A 18 -20.51 7.27 -7.98
C ASN A 18 -21.10 7.08 -6.58
N THR A 19 -21.58 8.16 -5.97
CA THR A 19 -22.20 8.15 -4.64
C THR A 19 -23.72 7.97 -4.69
N ASN A 20 -24.33 7.92 -5.89
CA ASN A 20 -25.76 7.63 -6.06
C ASN A 20 -26.07 6.11 -6.01
N VAL A 21 -25.43 5.42 -5.07
CA VAL A 21 -25.65 4.01 -4.76
C VAL A 21 -25.70 3.87 -3.24
N THR A 22 -26.13 2.73 -2.74
CA THR A 22 -26.09 2.44 -1.29
C THR A 22 -24.65 2.21 -0.82
N CYS A 23 -24.40 2.41 0.48
CA CYS A 23 -23.05 2.33 1.05
C CYS A 23 -22.42 0.93 0.87
N ASP A 24 -23.20 -0.14 0.94
CA ASP A 24 -22.75 -1.51 0.65
C ASP A 24 -22.21 -1.67 -0.78
N ILE A 25 -22.92 -1.12 -1.78
CA ILE A 25 -22.53 -1.14 -3.18
C ILE A 25 -21.25 -0.32 -3.38
N LEU A 26 -21.18 0.89 -2.81
CA LEU A 26 -20.01 1.75 -2.91
C LEU A 26 -18.78 1.06 -2.31
N LEU A 27 -18.88 0.55 -1.08
CA LEU A 27 -17.80 -0.16 -0.41
C LEU A 27 -17.39 -1.43 -1.18
N GLY A 28 -18.34 -2.14 -1.79
CA GLY A 28 -18.06 -3.27 -2.67
C GLY A 28 -17.17 -2.90 -3.86
N PHE A 29 -17.50 -1.81 -4.57
CA PHE A 29 -16.69 -1.32 -5.68
C PHE A 29 -15.30 -0.88 -5.24
N VAL A 30 -15.22 -0.10 -4.16
CA VAL A 30 -13.96 0.41 -3.63
C VAL A 30 -13.07 -0.73 -3.17
N ARG A 31 -13.63 -1.72 -2.46
CA ARG A 31 -12.92 -2.91 -2.01
C ARG A 31 -12.34 -3.70 -3.18
N GLY A 32 -13.14 -3.98 -4.21
CA GLY A 32 -12.69 -4.70 -5.39
C GLY A 32 -11.57 -3.97 -6.14
N ALA A 33 -11.72 -2.66 -6.34
CA ALA A 33 -10.71 -1.84 -7.01
C ALA A 33 -9.41 -1.75 -6.19
N PHE A 34 -9.51 -1.50 -4.88
CA PHE A 34 -8.38 -1.44 -3.96
C PHE A 34 -7.58 -2.74 -3.98
N PHE A 35 -8.23 -3.89 -3.78
CA PHE A 35 -7.51 -5.16 -3.71
C PHE A 35 -6.80 -5.49 -5.01
N LYS A 36 -7.49 -5.33 -6.15
CA LYS A 36 -6.88 -5.60 -7.46
C LYS A 36 -5.66 -4.72 -7.69
N GLU A 37 -5.81 -3.41 -7.52
CA GLU A 37 -4.76 -2.45 -7.85
C GLU A 37 -3.54 -2.56 -6.93
N VAL A 38 -3.74 -2.68 -5.62
CA VAL A 38 -2.61 -2.80 -4.69
C VAL A 38 -1.91 -4.16 -4.83
N ASP A 39 -2.66 -5.25 -5.03
CA ASP A 39 -2.07 -6.58 -5.26
C ASP A 39 -1.26 -6.62 -6.57
N ASP A 40 -1.77 -6.05 -7.66
CA ASP A 40 -1.07 -5.95 -8.94
C ASP A 40 0.24 -5.15 -8.79
N ILE A 41 0.20 -4.00 -8.10
CA ILE A 41 1.41 -3.19 -7.82
C ILE A 41 2.42 -3.98 -6.96
N CYS A 42 1.96 -4.66 -5.91
CA CYS A 42 2.83 -5.45 -5.04
C CYS A 42 3.53 -6.57 -5.81
N LYS A 43 2.79 -7.30 -6.66
CA LYS A 43 3.35 -8.36 -7.51
C LYS A 43 4.37 -7.81 -8.48
N GLN A 44 4.02 -6.76 -9.23
CA GLN A 44 4.91 -6.17 -10.23
C GLN A 44 6.21 -5.65 -9.58
N ARG A 45 6.11 -4.93 -8.46
CA ARG A 45 7.28 -4.40 -7.75
C ARG A 45 8.13 -5.50 -7.12
N SER A 46 7.51 -6.51 -6.54
CA SER A 46 8.24 -7.63 -5.92
C SER A 46 9.09 -8.38 -6.95
N VAL A 47 8.55 -8.61 -8.16
CA VAL A 47 9.30 -9.23 -9.26
C VAL A 47 10.46 -8.34 -9.68
N LYS A 48 10.22 -7.04 -9.90
CA LYS A 48 11.26 -6.09 -10.30
C LYS A 48 12.40 -6.03 -9.28
N ILE A 49 12.08 -5.87 -8.01
CA ILE A 49 13.07 -5.80 -6.92
C ILE A 49 13.83 -7.11 -6.78
N SER A 50 13.16 -8.27 -6.93
CA SER A 50 13.85 -9.57 -6.87
C SER A 50 14.89 -9.72 -7.98
N ILE A 51 14.58 -9.25 -9.20
CA ILE A 51 15.53 -9.21 -10.31
C ILE A 51 16.71 -8.28 -10.00
N GLU A 52 16.44 -7.10 -9.44
CA GLU A 52 17.48 -6.14 -9.04
C GLU A 52 18.40 -6.72 -7.95
N ILE A 53 17.85 -7.42 -6.95
CA ILE A 53 18.64 -8.12 -5.91
C ILE A 53 19.55 -9.17 -6.55
N GLU A 54 19.05 -9.98 -7.49
CA GLU A 54 19.87 -10.97 -8.18
C GLU A 54 20.99 -10.32 -9.00
N GLY A 55 20.69 -9.20 -9.65
CA GLY A 55 21.68 -8.38 -10.38
C GLY A 55 22.79 -7.86 -9.46
N VAL A 56 22.44 -7.29 -8.32
CA VAL A 56 23.40 -6.78 -7.33
C VAL A 56 24.25 -7.90 -6.74
N LYS A 57 23.66 -9.08 -6.47
CA LYS A 57 24.41 -10.25 -5.99
C LYS A 57 25.45 -10.72 -7.00
N LYS A 58 25.08 -10.84 -8.29
CA LYS A 58 26.01 -11.21 -9.37
C LYS A 58 27.13 -10.19 -9.54
N GLN A 59 26.81 -8.89 -9.47
CA GLN A 59 27.83 -7.84 -9.51
C GLN A 59 28.82 -8.02 -8.37
N ARG A 60 28.32 -8.20 -7.14
CA ARG A 60 29.17 -8.40 -5.95
C ARG A 60 30.05 -9.64 -6.05
N GLU A 61 29.56 -10.74 -6.58
CA GLU A 61 30.32 -11.99 -6.77
C GLU A 61 31.38 -11.85 -7.88
N GLY A 62 31.18 -10.94 -8.84
CA GLY A 62 32.12 -10.66 -9.92
C GLY A 62 33.24 -9.67 -9.57
N LEU A 63 33.18 -9.00 -8.41
CA LEU A 63 34.29 -8.16 -7.95
C LEU A 63 35.49 -9.04 -7.55
N PRO A 64 36.71 -8.75 -8.02
CA PRO A 64 37.89 -9.49 -7.64
C PRO A 64 38.09 -9.38 -6.13
N THR A 65 38.06 -10.52 -5.44
CA THR A 65 38.50 -10.62 -4.05
C THR A 65 40.02 -10.63 -4.08
N ASP A 66 40.64 -9.46 -4.24
CA ASP A 66 42.11 -9.38 -4.30
C ASP A 66 42.68 -9.91 -2.98
N GLY A 67 43.27 -11.09 -3.08
CA GLY A 67 44.01 -11.69 -1.99
C GLY A 67 45.27 -10.87 -1.77
N ASN A 68 45.49 -10.50 -0.51
CA ASN A 68 46.78 -10.13 0.07
C ASN A 68 47.14 -8.63 0.13
N GLU A 69 46.30 -7.81 0.79
CA GLU A 69 46.74 -6.63 1.59
C GLU A 69 45.64 -6.19 2.59
N PRO A 70 45.96 -5.71 3.82
CA PRO A 70 44.98 -5.23 4.79
C PRO A 70 44.53 -3.81 4.42
N SER A 71 43.70 -3.72 3.38
CA SER A 71 43.20 -2.45 2.85
C SER A 71 41.68 -2.45 2.93
N THR A 72 41.13 -1.39 3.52
CA THR A 72 39.71 -1.02 3.67
C THR A 72 38.75 -1.64 2.64
N PRO A 73 37.53 -2.07 3.04
CA PRO A 73 36.52 -2.52 2.07
C PRO A 73 36.36 -1.46 0.98
N THR A 74 36.62 -1.84 -0.27
CA THR A 74 36.49 -0.95 -1.44
C THR A 74 35.10 -0.32 -1.38
N SER A 75 35.00 1.02 -1.41
CA SER A 75 33.73 1.77 -1.27
C SER A 75 32.57 1.14 -2.04
N GLU A 76 32.84 0.66 -3.25
CA GLU A 76 31.91 -0.03 -4.15
C GLU A 76 31.32 -1.33 -3.57
N HIS A 77 32.12 -2.15 -2.86
CA HIS A 77 31.64 -3.38 -2.24
C HIS A 77 30.65 -3.09 -1.10
N GLN A 78 30.90 -2.02 -0.36
CA GLN A 78 30.01 -1.55 0.71
C GLN A 78 28.74 -0.92 0.12
N GLU A 79 28.85 -0.11 -0.92
CA GLU A 79 27.72 0.47 -1.64
C GLU A 79 26.77 -0.59 -2.22
N LEU A 80 27.30 -1.66 -2.83
CA LEU A 80 26.51 -2.77 -3.34
C LEU A 80 25.80 -3.54 -2.21
N LYS A 81 26.46 -3.69 -1.06
CA LYS A 81 25.85 -4.34 0.12
C LYS A 81 24.70 -3.50 0.69
N ASP A 82 24.90 -2.19 0.78
CA ASP A 82 23.88 -1.26 1.27
C ASP A 82 22.70 -1.15 0.30
N LEU A 83 22.97 -1.17 -1.01
CA LEU A 83 21.92 -1.26 -2.03
C LEU A 83 21.13 -2.57 -1.92
N GLN A 84 21.80 -3.72 -1.79
CA GLN A 84 21.12 -5.00 -1.61
C GLN A 84 20.22 -4.98 -0.37
N SER A 85 20.72 -4.48 0.76
CA SER A 85 19.96 -4.40 2.00
C SER A 85 18.70 -3.53 1.86
N ARG A 86 18.80 -2.39 1.16
CA ARG A 86 17.64 -1.53 0.88
C ARG A 86 16.61 -2.24 0.00
N LEU A 87 17.04 -2.93 -1.05
CA LEU A 87 16.14 -3.68 -1.93
C LEU A 87 15.43 -4.82 -1.17
N GLU A 88 16.15 -5.53 -0.31
CA GLU A 88 15.56 -6.58 0.55
C GLU A 88 14.52 -6.01 1.52
N GLN A 89 14.80 -4.86 2.15
CA GLN A 89 13.84 -4.17 3.02
C GLN A 89 12.59 -3.72 2.25
N GLN A 90 12.75 -3.22 1.03
CA GLN A 90 11.62 -2.87 0.17
C GLN A 90 10.78 -4.10 -0.19
N LEU A 91 11.40 -5.23 -0.49
CA LEU A 91 10.70 -6.48 -0.77
C LEU A 91 9.91 -6.97 0.46
N GLU A 92 10.48 -6.90 1.65
CA GLU A 92 9.80 -7.25 2.90
C GLU A 92 8.60 -6.33 3.19
N THR A 93 8.74 -5.04 2.88
CA THR A 93 7.64 -4.06 2.98
C THR A 93 6.48 -4.46 2.08
N LEU A 94 6.75 -4.82 0.81
CA LEU A 94 5.71 -5.27 -0.13
C LEU A 94 5.03 -6.56 0.35
N GLN A 95 5.79 -7.51 0.90
CA GLN A 95 5.21 -8.73 1.48
C GLN A 95 4.32 -8.44 2.69
N THR A 96 4.69 -7.46 3.52
CA THR A 96 3.87 -6.99 4.65
C THR A 96 2.57 -6.36 4.19
N ILE A 97 2.62 -5.55 3.13
CA ILE A 97 1.42 -4.99 2.50
C ILE A 97 0.53 -6.11 1.97
N SER A 98 1.08 -7.08 1.25
CA SER A 98 0.30 -8.23 0.75
C SER A 98 -0.33 -9.06 1.88
N ARG A 99 0.33 -9.23 3.03
CA ARG A 99 -0.29 -9.85 4.23
C ARG A 99 -1.46 -9.00 4.75
N THR A 100 -1.26 -7.69 4.85
CA THR A 100 -2.29 -6.74 5.27
C THR A 100 -3.53 -6.82 4.37
N LEU A 101 -3.36 -6.97 3.05
CA LEU A 101 -4.49 -7.14 2.13
C LEU A 101 -5.29 -8.41 2.44
N LYS A 102 -4.63 -9.54 2.73
CA LYS A 102 -5.31 -10.79 3.11
C LYS A 102 -6.11 -10.66 4.40
N GLU A 103 -5.58 -9.95 5.40
CA GLU A 103 -6.29 -9.67 6.64
C GLU A 103 -7.53 -8.79 6.43
N ILE A 104 -7.43 -7.77 5.56
CA ILE A 104 -8.57 -6.91 5.22
C ILE A 104 -9.61 -7.72 4.43
N GLN A 105 -9.20 -8.64 3.56
CA GLN A 105 -10.13 -9.53 2.85
C GLN A 105 -10.92 -10.41 3.82
N ALA A 106 -10.29 -10.90 4.88
CA ALA A 106 -10.94 -11.73 5.89
C ALA A 106 -11.91 -10.94 6.79
N SER A 107 -11.52 -9.74 7.23
CA SER A 107 -12.35 -8.90 8.11
C SER A 107 -13.47 -8.16 7.36
N GLY A 108 -13.21 -7.74 6.12
CA GLY A 108 -14.17 -6.99 5.29
C GLY A 108 -14.48 -5.57 5.78
N GLN A 109 -13.91 -5.13 6.90
CA GLN A 109 -14.25 -3.86 7.54
C GLN A 109 -13.44 -2.69 6.98
N LEU A 110 -14.04 -1.99 6.01
CA LEU A 110 -13.49 -0.80 5.37
C LEU A 110 -14.42 0.38 5.55
N ASP A 111 -13.84 1.56 5.68
CA ASP A 111 -14.58 2.81 5.70
C ASP A 111 -13.75 3.92 5.07
N VAL A 112 -14.25 5.15 5.12
CA VAL A 112 -13.50 6.31 4.68
C VAL A 112 -13.49 7.41 5.74
N ILE A 113 -12.39 8.17 5.75
CA ILE A 113 -12.25 9.41 6.52
C ILE A 113 -12.16 10.59 5.56
N ASP A 114 -12.64 11.76 5.99
CA ASP A 114 -12.45 13.01 5.25
C ASP A 114 -11.06 13.62 5.50
N ASP A 115 -10.85 14.83 4.98
CA ASP A 115 -9.61 15.61 5.13
C ASP A 115 -9.36 16.10 6.56
N THR A 116 -10.39 16.11 7.41
CA THR A 116 -10.28 16.43 8.84
C THR A 116 -9.99 15.19 9.69
N GLY A 117 -10.00 13.99 9.10
CA GLY A 117 -9.87 12.71 9.80
C GLY A 117 -11.20 12.19 10.37
N THR A 118 -12.33 12.81 10.04
CA THR A 118 -13.64 12.38 10.51
C THR A 118 -14.09 11.14 9.73
N ARG A 119 -14.48 10.07 10.44
CA ARG A 119 -15.00 8.83 9.86
C ARG A 119 -16.42 9.04 9.32
N MET A 120 -16.67 8.60 8.09
CA MET A 120 -17.98 8.73 7.40
C MET A 120 -18.97 7.62 7.74
N LYS A 121 -18.51 6.54 8.40
CA LYS A 121 -19.35 5.45 8.93
C LYS A 121 -20.17 4.74 7.86
N LEU A 122 -19.64 4.62 6.64
CA LEU A 122 -20.33 3.96 5.54
C LEU A 122 -20.64 2.49 5.87
N ASN A 123 -19.74 1.84 6.61
CA ASN A 123 -19.88 0.46 7.02
C ASN A 123 -21.00 0.24 8.06
N ASP A 124 -21.39 1.30 8.78
CA ASP A 124 -22.44 1.27 9.80
C ASP A 124 -23.83 1.56 9.18
N HIS A 125 -23.84 2.13 7.97
CA HIS A 125 -25.02 2.62 7.26
C HIS A 125 -25.19 1.99 5.88
N LEU A 126 -25.00 0.67 5.78
CA LEU A 126 -24.95 -0.08 4.51
C LEU A 126 -26.10 0.19 3.52
N ARG A 127 -27.33 0.38 4.01
CA ARG A 127 -28.52 0.62 3.18
C ARG A 127 -28.77 2.09 2.85
N VAL A 128 -28.06 3.01 3.48
CA VAL A 128 -28.16 4.45 3.23
C VAL A 128 -27.48 4.78 1.90
N ARG A 129 -28.03 5.75 1.15
CA ARG A 129 -27.38 6.25 -0.07
C ARG A 129 -26.08 6.95 0.32
N ALA A 130 -24.97 6.59 -0.32
CA ALA A 130 -23.67 7.14 0.02
C ALA A 130 -23.60 8.66 -0.15
N MET A 131 -24.39 9.25 -1.05
CA MET A 131 -24.48 10.71 -1.22
C MET A 131 -25.11 11.46 -0.04
N GLU A 132 -25.76 10.77 0.91
CA GLU A 132 -26.24 11.38 2.15
C GLU A 132 -25.10 11.57 3.17
N LEU A 133 -24.04 10.78 3.06
CA LEU A 133 -22.88 10.80 3.97
C LEU A 133 -21.64 11.45 3.32
N LEU A 134 -21.50 11.32 2.01
CA LEU A 134 -20.35 11.81 1.26
C LEU A 134 -20.69 13.10 0.51
N LYS A 135 -19.81 14.10 0.67
CA LYS A 135 -19.88 15.38 -0.02
C LYS A 135 -19.42 15.23 -1.48
N PRO A 136 -20.10 15.92 -2.42
CA PRO A 136 -19.71 15.90 -3.83
C PRO A 136 -18.29 16.45 -4.02
N ARG A 137 -17.52 15.83 -4.92
CA ARG A 137 -16.17 16.24 -5.34
C ARG A 137 -15.10 16.26 -4.24
N GLN A 138 -15.43 15.85 -3.01
CA GLN A 138 -14.48 15.72 -1.92
C GLN A 138 -13.57 14.50 -2.12
N VAL A 139 -12.34 14.58 -1.61
CA VAL A 139 -11.41 13.45 -1.52
C VAL A 139 -11.46 12.86 -0.12
N TYR A 140 -11.70 11.56 -0.06
CA TYR A 140 -11.72 10.76 1.16
C TYR A 140 -10.54 9.79 1.16
N GLN A 141 -10.04 9.42 2.33
CA GLN A 141 -9.00 8.40 2.50
C GLN A 141 -9.65 7.09 2.94
N LEU A 142 -9.36 6.00 2.23
CA LEU A 142 -9.78 4.65 2.63
C LEU A 142 -9.04 4.21 3.89
N VAL A 143 -9.77 3.62 4.83
CA VAL A 143 -9.25 3.13 6.10
C VAL A 143 -9.69 1.69 6.38
N LYS A 144 -8.80 0.93 7.03
CA LYS A 144 -9.13 -0.34 7.68
C LYS A 144 -9.70 -0.05 9.07
N LEU A 145 -10.82 -0.68 9.40
CA LEU A 145 -11.34 -0.66 10.77
C LEU A 145 -10.67 -1.79 11.58
N SER A 146 -10.48 -1.52 12.86
CA SER A 146 -10.01 -2.52 13.81
C SER A 146 -11.19 -3.35 14.32
N ASP A 147 -10.94 -4.61 14.66
CA ASP A 147 -11.90 -5.44 15.39
C ASP A 147 -12.14 -4.91 16.82
N VAL A 148 -11.25 -4.04 17.31
CA VAL A 148 -11.40 -3.32 18.58
C VAL A 148 -12.16 -2.00 18.34
N PRO A 149 -13.37 -1.82 18.91
CA PRO A 149 -14.23 -0.66 18.61
C PRO A 149 -13.63 0.71 18.89
N GLU A 150 -12.72 0.81 19.87
CA GLU A 150 -12.09 2.06 20.30
C GLU A 150 -10.79 2.38 19.55
N ALA A 151 -10.25 1.42 18.79
CA ALA A 151 -9.01 1.64 18.07
C ALA A 151 -9.25 2.58 16.87
N PRO A 152 -8.34 3.55 16.64
CA PRO A 152 -8.49 4.47 15.54
C PRO A 152 -8.40 3.73 14.19
N PRO A 153 -9.13 4.21 13.17
CA PRO A 153 -9.05 3.64 11.83
C PRO A 153 -7.65 3.82 11.24
N THR A 154 -7.12 2.78 10.59
CA THR A 154 -5.79 2.81 9.99
C THR A 154 -5.89 3.20 8.52
N ALA A 155 -5.22 4.29 8.13
CA ALA A 155 -5.17 4.72 6.74
C ALA A 155 -4.50 3.67 5.85
N LEU A 156 -5.18 3.30 4.75
CA LEU A 156 -4.63 2.43 3.72
C LEU A 156 -3.80 3.25 2.73
N LYS A 157 -2.75 3.90 3.26
CA LYS A 157 -1.70 4.60 2.52
C LYS A 157 -0.38 3.87 2.77
N PHE A 158 0.24 3.35 1.71
CA PHE A 158 1.51 2.63 1.78
C PHE A 158 2.65 3.51 1.29
N THR A 159 3.75 3.53 2.05
CA THR A 159 4.98 4.22 1.70
C THR A 159 6.08 3.20 1.48
N MET A 160 6.83 3.37 0.39
CA MET A 160 8.07 2.65 0.18
C MET A 160 9.20 3.51 0.72
N SER A 161 9.88 3.08 1.78
CA SER A 161 11.09 3.74 2.26
C SER A 161 12.16 3.70 1.15
N VAL A 162 12.78 4.85 0.88
CA VAL A 162 13.88 5.04 -0.08
C VAL A 162 15.21 4.82 0.60
#